data_AF-A0A4V3PGS1-F1
#
_entry.id   AF-A0A4V3PGS1-F1
#
_cell.length_a   1.000
_cell.length_b   1.000
_cell.length_c   1.000
_cell.angle_alpha   90.00
_cell.angle_beta   90.00
_cell.angle_gamma   90.00
#
_symmetry.space_group_name_H-M   'P 1'
#
loop_
_entity.id
_entity.type
_entity.pdbx_description
1 polymer ?
#
loop_
_entity_poly.entity_id
_entity_poly.type
_entity_poly.pdbx_seq_one_letter_code
_entity_poly.pdbx_strand_id
1 'polypeptide(L)' 'MEEPFPWRDWQKIAFGGLGWTPGIFWASSLTEFTLAVKGKAEANGSKKTVAPPSDEEMDELIKKYGG' A
#
# COMPACT_ATOMS: atom_id res chain seq x y z
N MET A 1 15.32 -17.57 -11.71
CA MET A 1 13.91 -17.32 -11.41
C MET A 1 13.57 -16.04 -12.15
N GLU A 2 12.66 -16.08 -13.12
CA GLU A 2 12.33 -14.91 -13.94
C GLU A 2 11.71 -13.84 -13.04
N GLU A 3 12.17 -12.58 -13.12
CA GLU A 3 11.55 -11.51 -12.35
C GLU A 3 10.07 -11.42 -12.75
N PRO A 4 9.14 -11.44 -11.79
CA PRO A 4 7.74 -11.34 -12.12
C PRO A 4 7.52 -10.01 -12.85
N PHE A 5 6.74 -10.04 -13.93
CA PHE A 5 6.33 -8.85 -14.65
C PHE A 5 5.93 -7.72 -13.67
N PRO A 6 6.31 -6.46 -13.89
CA PRO A 6 6.28 -5.40 -12.88
C PRO A 6 4.92 -5.17 -12.19
N TRP A 7 3.82 -5.54 -12.85
CA TRP A 7 2.45 -5.38 -12.36
C TRP A 7 1.83 -6.65 -11.75
N ARG A 8 2.55 -7.78 -11.69
CA ARG A 8 1.98 -9.07 -11.26
C ARG A 8 1.44 -9.00 -9.83
N ASP A 9 2.13 -8.30 -8.93
CA ASP A 9 1.68 -8.16 -7.56
C ASP A 9 0.46 -7.22 -7.44
N TRP A 10 0.39 -6.20 -8.30
CA TRP A 10 -0.77 -5.30 -8.34
C TRP A 10 -2.01 -6.03 -8.85
N GLN A 11 -1.84 -6.93 -9.83
CA GLN A 11 -2.92 -7.80 -10.32
C GLN A 11 -3.41 -8.78 -9.25
N LYS A 12 -2.53 -9.35 -8.42
CA LYS A 12 -2.96 -10.21 -7.30
C LYS A 12 -3.84 -9.44 -6.32
N ILE A 13 -3.47 -8.20 -6.00
CA ILE A 13 -4.26 -7.33 -5.11
C ILE A 13 -5.60 -6.96 -5.76
N ALA A 14 -5.60 -6.60 -7.04
CA ALA A 14 -6.83 -6.22 -7.75
C ALA A 14 -7.79 -7.41 -7.88
N PHE A 15 -7.33 -8.54 -8.39
CA PHE A 15 -8.19 -9.70 -8.69
C PHE A 15 -8.59 -10.46 -7.44
N GLY A 16 -7.66 -10.64 -6.50
CA GLY A 16 -7.90 -11.35 -5.25
C GLY A 16 -8.45 -10.45 -4.15
N GLY A 17 -7.76 -9.35 -3.86
CA GLY A 17 -8.07 -8.48 -2.73
C GLY A 17 -9.29 -7.57 -2.96
N LEU A 18 -9.41 -7.00 -4.16
CA LEU A 18 -10.51 -6.10 -4.53
C LEU A 18 -11.65 -6.81 -5.26
N GLY A 19 -11.44 -8.02 -5.78
CA GLY A 19 -12.43 -8.73 -6.60
C GLY A 19 -12.66 -8.08 -7.97
N TRP A 20 -11.70 -7.28 -8.46
CA TRP A 20 -11.81 -6.61 -9.75
C TRP A 20 -11.67 -7.61 -10.89
N THR A 21 -12.42 -7.38 -11.97
CA THR A 21 -12.16 -8.06 -13.24
C THR A 21 -10.95 -7.43 -13.93
N PRO A 22 -10.29 -8.13 -14.87
CA PRO A 22 -9.22 -7.55 -15.68
C PRO A 22 -9.61 -6.25 -16.38
N GLY A 23 -10.87 -6.12 -16.83
CA GLY A 23 -11.37 -4.90 -17.46
C GLY A 23 -11.36 -3.69 -16.53
N ILE A 24 -11.75 -3.87 -15.27
CA ILE A 24 -11.70 -2.79 -14.26
C ILE A 24 -10.25 -2.41 -13.95
N PHE A 25 -9.36 -3.40 -13.80
CA PHE A 25 -7.94 -3.15 -13.51
C PHE A 25 -7.26 -2.31 -14.59
N TRP A 26 -7.44 -2.65 -15.87
CA TRP A 26 -6.79 -1.93 -16.97
C TRP A 26 -7.45 -0.59 -17.30
N ALA A 27 -8.72 -0.39 -16.93
CA ALA A 27 -9.41 0.89 -17.09
C ALA A 27 -9.11 1.88 -15.95
N SER A 28 -8.60 1.40 -14.82
CA SER A 28 -8.36 2.22 -13.63
C SER A 28 -6.97 2.87 -13.67
N SER A 29 -6.91 4.11 -13.19
CA SER A 29 -5.67 4.82 -12.90
C SER A 29 -4.98 4.26 -11.64
N LEU A 30 -3.68 4.57 -11.49
CA LEU A 30 -2.92 4.23 -10.27
C LEU A 30 -3.54 4.84 -9.00
N THR A 31 -4.10 6.05 -9.11
CA THR A 31 -4.77 6.71 -7.98
C THR A 31 -6.03 5.95 -7.57
N GLU A 32 -6.86 5.54 -8.53
CA GLU A 32 -8.08 4.75 -8.24
C GLU A 32 -7.73 3.40 -7.63
N PHE A 33 -6.71 2.72 -8.15
CA PHE A 33 -6.22 1.47 -7.58
C PHE A 33 -5.78 1.65 -6.12
N THR A 34 -4.93 2.63 -5.83
CA THR A 34 -4.43 2.86 -4.46
C THR A 34 -5.54 3.28 -3.48
N LEU A 35 -6.50 4.09 -3.93
CA LEU A 35 -7.67 4.44 -3.14
C LEU A 35 -8.56 3.23 -2.86
N ALA A 36 -8.81 2.37 -3.84
CA ALA A 36 -9.60 1.16 -3.66
C ALA A 36 -8.92 0.19 -2.67
N VAL A 37 -7.61 0.00 -2.79
CA VAL A 37 -6.82 -0.80 -1.83
C VAL A 37 -6.93 -0.23 -0.42
N LYS A 38 -6.76 1.09 -0.27
CA LYS A 38 -6.87 1.76 1.03
C LYS A 38 -8.27 1.60 1.63
N GLY A 39 -9.32 1.86 0.84
CA GLY A 39 -10.70 1.72 1.27
C GLY A 39 -11.05 0.28 1.69
N LYS A 40 -10.56 -0.73 0.96
CA LYS A 40 -10.75 -2.13 1.32
C LYS A 40 -10.03 -2.49 2.62
N ALA A 41 -8.81 -2.00 2.82
CA ALA A 41 -8.05 -2.22 4.05
C ALA A 41 -8.77 -1.58 5.26
N GLU A 42 -9.23 -0.34 5.13
CA GLU A 42 -9.99 0.37 6.16
C GLU A 42 -11.30 -0.35 6.49
N ALA A 43 -12.04 -0.81 5.48
CA ALA A 43 -13.26 -1.60 5.67
C ALA A 43 -13.01 -2.93 6.38
N ASN A 44 -11.83 -3.53 6.17
CA ASN A 44 -11.39 -4.75 6.86
C ASN A 44 -10.76 -4.48 8.23
N GLY A 45 -10.88 -3.26 8.78
CA GLY A 45 -10.41 -2.91 10.11
C GLY A 45 -8.92 -2.58 10.20
N SER A 46 -8.22 -2.44 9.06
CA SER A 46 -6.85 -1.90 9.05
C SER A 46 -6.91 -0.41 9.41
N LYS A 47 -6.80 -0.10 10.70
CA LYS A 47 -6.50 1.26 11.14
C LYS A 47 -5.02 1.49 10.88
N LYS A 48 -4.67 2.47 10.06
CA LYS A 48 -3.30 3.00 10.08
C LYS A 48 -3.09 3.67 11.43
N THR A 49 -2.64 2.90 12.42
CA THR A 49 -2.00 3.46 13.61
C THR A 49 -0.60 3.87 13.18
N VAL A 50 -0.50 4.96 12.42
CA VAL A 50 0.76 5.71 12.42
C VAL A 50 0.75 6.42 13.76
N ALA A 51 1.23 5.71 14.79
CA ALA A 51 1.60 6.39 16.01
C ALA A 51 2.76 7.35 15.64
N PRO A 52 2.79 8.56 16.21
CA PRO A 52 4.01 9.35 16.14
C PRO A 52 5.17 8.49 16.68
N PRO A 53 6.41 8.70 16.19
CA PRO A 53 7.55 8.00 16.75
C PRO A 53 7.64 8.25 18.25
N SER A 54 8.09 7.26 19.02
CA SER A 54 8.43 7.50 20.43
C SER A 54 9.56 8.53 20.53
N ASP A 55 9.74 9.11 21.72
CA ASP A 55 10.84 10.05 21.95
C ASP A 55 12.20 9.40 21.64
N GLU A 56 12.35 8.10 21.92
CA GLU A 56 13.56 7.32 21.60
C GLU A 56 13.75 7.13 20.09
N GLU A 57 12.68 6.84 19.35
CA GLU A 57 12.72 6.76 17.88
C GLU A 57 13.02 8.13 17.26
N MET A 58 12.50 9.21 17.85
CA MET A 58 12.83 10.58 17.46
C MET A 58 14.31 10.90 17.68
N ASP A 59 14.87 10.53 18.84
CA ASP A 59 16.29 10.74 19.15
C ASP A 59 17.21 9.97 18.19
N GLU A 60 16.85 8.73 17.84
CA GLU A 60 17.59 7.95 16.85
C GLU A 60 17.54 8.60 15.46
N LEU A 61 16.38 9.12 15.06
CA LEU A 61 16.22 9.81 13.78
C LEU A 61 17.03 11.11 13.75
N ILE A 62 17.02 11.89 14.83
CA ILE A 62 17.83 13.11 14.96
C ILE A 62 19.32 12.76 14.91
N LYS A 63 19.77 11.72 15.61
CA LYS A 63 21.17 11.28 15.55
C LYS A 63 21.59 10.82 14.15
N LYS A 64 20.68 10.21 13.40
CA LYS A 64 20.96 9.65 12.08
C LYS A 64 20.89 10.69 10.95
N TYR A 65 20.02 11.68 11.06
CA TYR A 65 19.71 12.62 9.97
C TYR A 65 19.82 14.10 10.36
N GLY A 66 20.01 14.42 11.64
CA GLY A 66 19.96 15.79 12.19
C GLY A 66 21.23 16.63 12.02
N GLY A 67 22.33 16.05 11.52
CA GLY A 67 23.61 16.74 11.28
C GLY A 67 24.64 16.49 12.36
#